data_AF-A0A8J7U2C5-F1
#
_entry.id   AF-A0A8J7U2C5-F1
#
_cell.length_a   1.000
_cell.length_b   1.000
_cell.length_c   1.000
_cell.angle_alpha   90.00
_cell.angle_beta   90.00
_cell.angle_gamma   90.00
#
_symmetry.space_group_name_H-M   'P 1'
#
loop_
_entity.id
_entity.type
_entity.pdbx_description
1 polymer ?
#
loop_
_entity_poly.entity_id
_entity_poly.type
_entity_poly.pdbx_seq_one_letter_code
_entity_poly.pdbx_strand_id
1 'polypeptide(L)'
;MARPELLIAAPLRIEAAAIRRGLRGESGATVLRTGMGPAKAKRAASAIVAAGPRAVAVAGFGGGLLDGQRPGDVVLGTGVLSSVLSSVGTTSCRIDGLEISLRALGFRVHRGMLASVNHVVRGTER
;
A
#
# COMPACT_ATOMS: atom_id res chain seq x y z
N MET A 1 -22.10 11.65 9.20
CA MET A 1 -21.37 10.36 9.25
C MET A 1 -20.01 10.64 9.90
N ALA A 2 -19.56 9.82 10.86
CA ALA A 2 -18.29 10.04 11.54
C ALA A 2 -17.11 9.90 10.55
N ARG A 3 -16.16 10.83 10.63
CA ARG A 3 -14.92 10.82 9.84
C ARG A 3 -14.06 9.61 10.28
N PRO A 4 -13.65 8.70 9.39
CA PRO A 4 -12.77 7.60 9.77
C PRO A 4 -11.40 8.12 10.21
N GLU A 5 -10.85 7.57 11.29
CA GLU A 5 -9.50 7.94 11.74
C GLU A 5 -8.44 7.43 10.76
N LEU A 6 -8.53 6.15 10.37
CA LEU A 6 -7.67 5.54 9.37
C LEU A 6 -8.51 4.92 8.25
N LEU A 7 -8.19 5.25 7.00
CA LEU A 7 -8.70 4.54 5.83
C LEU A 7 -7.57 3.74 5.18
N ILE A 8 -7.76 2.43 5.04
CA ILE A 8 -6.82 1.51 4.39
C ILE A 8 -7.34 1.13 3.01
N ALA A 9 -6.62 1.55 1.98
CA ALA A 9 -6.89 1.25 0.58
C ALA A 9 -6.22 -0.07 0.18
N ALA A 10 -7.02 -1.05 -0.23
CA ALA A 10 -6.58 -2.39 -0.62
C ALA A 10 -7.02 -2.72 -2.07
N PRO A 11 -6.08 -2.91 -3.02
CA PRO A 11 -6.41 -3.19 -4.42
C PRO A 11 -7.26 -4.44 -4.67
N LEU A 12 -6.92 -5.56 -4.04
CA LEU A 12 -7.49 -6.87 -4.32
C LEU A 12 -8.47 -7.32 -3.23
N ARG A 13 -9.34 -8.27 -3.60
CA ARG A 13 -10.29 -8.85 -2.66
C ARG A 13 -9.59 -9.58 -1.51
N ILE A 14 -8.53 -10.32 -1.83
CA ILE A 14 -7.76 -11.08 -0.83
C ILE A 14 -7.02 -10.15 0.15
N GLU A 15 -6.44 -9.06 -0.34
CA GLU A 15 -5.79 -8.03 0.48
C GLU A 15 -6.79 -7.39 1.45
N ALA A 16 -7.94 -6.94 0.93
CA ALA A 16 -8.99 -6.36 1.74
C ALA A 16 -9.51 -7.34 2.81
N ALA A 17 -9.64 -8.63 2.46
CA ALA A 17 -10.07 -9.66 3.40
C ALA A 17 -9.03 -9.91 4.51
N ALA A 18 -7.75 -10.00 4.15
CA ALA A 18 -6.66 -10.19 5.11
C ALA A 18 -6.57 -9.02 6.10
N ILE A 19 -6.63 -7.78 5.60
CA ILE A 19 -6.58 -6.58 6.45
C ILE A 19 -7.80 -6.53 7.39
N ARG A 20 -9.02 -6.76 6.87
CA ARG A 20 -10.22 -6.79 7.70
C ARG A 20 -10.16 -7.85 8.79
N ARG A 21 -9.54 -9.00 8.52
CA ARG A 21 -9.32 -10.05 9.52
C ARG A 21 -8.35 -9.60 10.61
N GLY A 22 -7.28 -8.89 10.25
CA GLY A 22 -6.33 -8.32 11.19
C GLY A 22 -6.88 -7.19 12.05
N LEU A 23 -7.88 -6.45 11.57
CA LEU A 23 -8.54 -5.36 12.28
C LEU A 23 -9.74 -5.79 13.14
N ARG A 24 -9.98 -7.10 13.34
CA ARG A 24 -11.12 -7.55 14.14
C ARG A 24 -10.96 -7.09 15.60
N GLY A 25 -11.92 -6.33 16.10
CA GLY A 25 -11.88 -5.74 17.44
C GLY A 25 -11.30 -4.32 17.49
N GLU A 26 -10.73 -3.84 16.38
CA GLU A 26 -10.20 -2.48 16.27
C GLU A 26 -11.30 -1.51 15.81
N SER A 27 -11.40 -0.36 16.51
CA SER A 27 -12.25 0.76 16.10
C SER A 27 -11.43 1.86 15.42
N GLY A 28 -12.06 2.67 14.57
CA GLY A 28 -11.40 3.83 13.95
C GLY A 28 -10.72 3.56 12.61
N ALA A 29 -10.56 2.30 12.21
CA ALA A 29 -10.03 1.91 10.89
C ALA A 29 -11.13 1.42 9.94
N THR A 30 -11.09 1.86 8.68
CA THR A 30 -11.99 1.38 7.61
C THR A 30 -11.17 0.84 6.45
N VAL A 31 -11.64 -0.27 5.84
CA VAL A 31 -10.97 -0.88 4.68
C VAL A 31 -11.78 -0.64 3.40
N LEU A 32 -11.21 0.14 2.48
CA LEU A 32 -11.73 0.38 1.15
C LEU A 32 -11.05 -0.54 0.14
N ARG A 33 -11.84 -1.40 -0.52
CA ARG A 33 -11.33 -2.17 -1.68
C ARG A 33 -11.33 -1.25 -2.90
N THR A 34 -10.15 -0.89 -3.40
CA THR A 34 -10.01 0.07 -4.50
C THR A 34 -10.17 -0.57 -5.87
N GLY A 35 -9.74 -1.83 -6.02
CA GLY A 35 -9.67 -2.51 -7.31
C GLY A 35 -8.34 -2.25 -8.03
N MET A 36 -7.83 -3.27 -8.72
CA MET A 36 -6.60 -3.18 -9.52
C MET A 36 -6.80 -2.35 -10.80
N GLY A 37 -5.83 -1.50 -11.11
CA GLY A 37 -5.73 -0.71 -12.34
C GLY A 37 -5.98 0.81 -12.14
N PRO A 38 -5.43 1.65 -13.02
CA PRO A 38 -5.36 3.12 -12.82
C PRO A 38 -6.74 3.78 -12.76
N ALA A 39 -7.71 3.35 -13.57
CA ALA A 39 -9.06 3.91 -13.56
C ALA A 39 -9.80 3.65 -12.23
N LYS A 40 -9.62 2.46 -11.65
CA LYS A 40 -10.23 2.10 -10.36
C LYS A 40 -9.53 2.83 -9.21
N ALA A 41 -8.20 2.90 -9.25
CA ALA A 41 -7.40 3.67 -8.30
C ALA A 41 -7.81 5.15 -8.27
N LYS A 42 -7.97 5.80 -9.43
CA LYS A 42 -8.43 7.20 -9.52
C LYS A 42 -9.81 7.41 -8.89
N ARG A 43 -10.80 6.56 -9.22
CA ARG A 43 -12.14 6.62 -8.60
C ARG A 43 -12.09 6.43 -7.08
N ALA A 44 -11.28 5.48 -6.61
CA ALA A 44 -11.09 5.26 -5.19
C ALA A 44 -10.43 6.47 -4.51
N ALA A 45 -9.43 7.09 -5.13
CA ALA A 45 -8.79 8.29 -4.61
C ALA A 45 -9.80 9.44 -4.44
N SER A 46 -10.68 9.67 -5.43
CA SER A 46 -11.76 10.66 -5.30
C SER A 46 -12.71 10.34 -4.14
N ALA A 47 -13.06 9.06 -3.96
CA ALA A 47 -13.90 8.64 -2.83
C ALA A 47 -13.21 8.83 -1.48
N ILE A 48 -11.90 8.59 -1.40
CA ILE A 48 -11.09 8.80 -0.19
C ILE A 48 -11.05 10.29 0.17
N VAL A 49 -10.81 11.16 -0.82
CA VAL A 49 -10.81 12.61 -0.63
C VAL A 49 -12.18 13.09 -0.13
N ALA A 50 -13.27 12.61 -0.74
CA ALA A 50 -14.62 12.94 -0.33
C ALA A 50 -14.97 12.44 1.09
N ALA A 51 -14.47 11.27 1.49
CA ALA A 51 -14.64 10.74 2.84
C ALA A 51 -13.78 11.48 3.89
N GLY A 52 -12.68 12.11 3.45
CA GLY A 52 -11.80 12.94 4.25
C GLY A 52 -11.27 12.28 5.53
N PRO A 53 -10.67 11.07 5.52
CA PRO A 53 -10.13 10.42 6.73
C PRO A 53 -9.02 11.24 7.41
N ARG A 54 -8.69 10.96 8.69
CA ARG A 54 -7.52 11.60 9.34
C ARG A 54 -6.19 11.09 8.79
N ALA A 55 -6.13 9.81 8.44
CA ALA A 55 -4.97 9.16 7.83
C ALA A 55 -5.38 8.20 6.72
N VAL A 56 -4.50 8.01 5.75
CA VAL A 56 -4.67 7.05 4.65
C VAL A 56 -3.47 6.14 4.59
N ALA A 57 -3.71 4.83 4.53
CA ALA A 57 -2.71 3.84 4.20
C ALA A 57 -3.08 3.14 2.90
N VAL A 58 -2.08 2.81 2.08
CA VAL A 58 -2.24 1.90 0.94
C VAL A 58 -1.48 0.62 1.29
N ALA A 59 -2.17 -0.51 1.30
CA ALA A 59 -1.59 -1.80 1.67
C ALA A 59 -2.06 -2.90 0.73
N GLY A 60 -1.13 -3.73 0.29
CA GLY A 60 -1.39 -4.83 -0.65
C GLY A 60 -0.14 -5.66 -0.86
N PHE A 61 -0.23 -6.62 -1.79
CA PHE A 61 0.89 -7.44 -2.17
C PHE A 61 1.63 -6.84 -3.37
N GLY A 62 2.94 -7.08 -3.43
CA GLY A 62 3.80 -6.67 -4.53
C GLY A 62 4.75 -7.81 -4.95
N GLY A 63 5.42 -7.63 -6.07
CA GLY A 63 6.53 -8.47 -6.49
C GLY A 63 7.85 -7.87 -6.02
N GLY A 64 8.73 -8.69 -5.44
CA GLY A 64 10.10 -8.26 -5.16
C GLY A 64 10.91 -8.13 -6.44
N LEU A 65 11.57 -6.99 -6.61
CA LEU A 65 12.41 -6.66 -7.78
C LEU A 65 13.91 -6.70 -7.48
N LEU A 66 14.29 -6.52 -6.21
CA LEU A 66 15.69 -6.50 -5.80
C LEU A 66 16.10 -7.85 -5.20
N ASP A 67 17.37 -8.18 -5.39
CA ASP A 67 17.99 -9.33 -4.76
C ASP A 67 17.81 -9.33 -3.25
N GLY A 68 17.60 -10.52 -2.71
CA GLY A 68 17.42 -10.73 -1.28
C GLY A 68 16.02 -10.43 -0.75
N GLN A 69 15.07 -9.94 -1.55
CA GLN A 69 13.65 -9.89 -1.17
C GLN A 69 13.03 -11.28 -1.20
N ARG A 70 12.25 -11.62 -0.17
CA ARG A 70 11.60 -12.93 -0.02
C ARG A 70 10.09 -12.78 0.21
N PRO A 71 9.25 -13.77 -0.18
CA PRO A 71 7.85 -13.79 0.22
C PRO A 71 7.72 -13.67 1.74
N GLY A 72 6.86 -12.77 2.20
CA GLY A 72 6.69 -12.45 3.63
C GLY A 72 7.50 -11.25 4.12
N ASP A 73 8.47 -10.77 3.34
CA ASP A 73 9.11 -9.48 3.60
C ASP A 73 8.10 -8.33 3.44
N VAL A 74 8.27 -7.28 4.25
CA VAL A 74 7.44 -6.07 4.20
C VAL A 74 8.23 -4.93 3.58
N VAL A 75 7.65 -4.25 2.60
CA VAL A 75 8.25 -3.05 2.00
C VAL A 75 7.47 -1.81 2.45
N LEU A 76 8.16 -0.91 3.13
CA LEU A 76 7.68 0.43 3.44
C LEU A 76 7.98 1.35 2.26
N GLY A 77 6.92 1.72 1.55
CA GLY A 77 7.00 2.63 0.41
C GLY A 77 7.41 4.03 0.85
N THR A 78 8.61 4.47 0.43
CA THR A 78 9.07 5.85 0.61
C THR A 78 8.66 6.76 -0.54
N GLY A 79 8.15 6.18 -1.63
CA GLY A 79 7.61 6.85 -2.79
C GLY A 79 7.15 5.85 -3.83
N VAL A 80 6.53 6.36 -4.90
CA VAL A 80 6.03 5.55 -6.03
C VAL A 80 6.66 6.07 -7.31
N LEU A 81 7.11 5.17 -8.18
CA LEU A 81 7.57 5.46 -9.53
C LEU A 81 6.46 5.07 -10.51
N SER A 82 6.03 6.00 -11.37
CA SER A 82 4.97 5.77 -12.37
C SER A 82 5.46 5.03 -13.63
N SER A 83 6.78 4.98 -13.81
CA SER A 83 7.48 4.17 -14.80
C SER A 83 8.89 3.88 -14.28
N VAL A 84 9.46 2.72 -14.61
CA VAL A 84 10.86 2.39 -14.31
C VAL A 84 11.82 3.39 -14.98
N LEU A 85 11.36 4.04 -16.06
CA LEU A 85 12.16 4.96 -16.89
C LEU A 85 11.88 6.45 -16.65
N SER A 86 10.91 6.82 -15.80
CA SER A 86 10.65 8.23 -15.51
C SER A 86 10.12 8.47 -14.10
N SER A 87 10.84 9.35 -13.38
CA SER A 87 10.55 9.80 -12.02
C SER A 87 9.37 10.78 -11.96
N VAL A 88 8.28 10.50 -12.68
CA VAL A 88 7.11 11.39 -12.66
C VAL A 88 6.25 11.02 -11.44
N GLY A 89 6.50 11.73 -10.34
CA GLY A 89 5.64 11.78 -9.16
C GLY A 89 6.16 11.04 -7.93
N THR A 90 7.19 11.57 -7.26
CA THR A 90 7.55 11.07 -5.92
C THR A 90 6.54 11.60 -4.90
N THR A 91 5.73 10.73 -4.32
CA THR A 91 4.90 11.06 -3.15
C THR A 91 5.55 10.47 -1.91
N SER A 92 6.15 11.30 -1.06
CA SER A 92 6.74 10.85 0.20
C SER A 92 5.63 10.50 1.21
N CYS A 93 5.68 9.29 1.77
CA CYS A 93 4.80 8.88 2.85
C CYS A 93 5.49 9.13 4.20
N ARG A 94 4.76 9.71 5.18
CA ARG A 94 5.22 9.72 6.57
C ARG A 94 5.00 8.32 7.15
N ILE A 95 6.08 7.68 7.61
CA ILE A 95 6.10 6.29 8.09
C ILE A 95 6.73 6.18 9.49
N ASP A 96 6.68 7.27 10.26
CA ASP A 96 7.38 7.38 11.54
C ASP A 96 6.89 6.31 12.52
N GLY A 97 7.82 5.57 13.12
CA GLY A 97 7.55 4.50 14.08
C GLY A 97 7.05 3.18 13.49
N LEU A 98 6.45 3.17 12.29
CA LEU A 98 5.87 1.95 11.69
C LEU A 98 6.93 0.86 11.45
N GLU A 99 8.11 1.25 10.99
CA GLU A 99 9.22 0.32 10.79
C GLU A 99 9.63 -0.36 12.09
N ILE A 100 9.77 0.41 13.17
CA ILE A 100 10.18 -0.11 14.47
C ILE A 100 9.14 -1.12 14.97
N SER A 101 7.85 -0.76 14.89
CA SER A 101 6.75 -1.64 15.29
C SER A 101 6.72 -2.94 14.48
N LEU A 102 6.91 -2.88 13.16
CA LEU A 102 6.93 -4.07 12.30
C LEU A 102 8.14 -4.97 12.59
N ARG A 103 9.31 -4.38 12.82
CA ARG A 103 10.51 -5.14 13.21
C ARG A 103 10.34 -5.79 14.59
N ALA A 104 9.72 -5.09 15.54
CA ALA A 104 9.41 -5.65 16.86
C ALA A 104 8.43 -6.83 16.79
N LEU A 105 7.55 -6.86 15.79
CA LEU A 105 6.68 -7.99 15.47
C LEU A 105 7.38 -9.12 14.69
N GLY A 106 8.68 -9.01 14.42
CA GLY A 106 9.49 -10.04 13.75
C GLY A 106 9.46 -9.98 12.23
N PHE A 107 8.88 -8.94 11.62
CA PHE A 107 8.90 -8.80 10.16
C PHE A 107 10.28 -8.35 9.66
N ARG A 108 10.70 -8.92 8.53
CA ARG A 108 11.82 -8.39 7.74
C ARG A 108 11.33 -7.20 6.92
N VAL A 109 11.74 -6.00 7.34
CA VAL A 109 11.28 -4.74 6.75
C VAL A 109 12.35 -4.14 5.84
N HIS A 110 11.93 -3.72 4.65
CA HIS A 110 12.72 -2.94 3.69
C HIS A 110 12.07 -1.57 3.50
N ARG A 111 12.88 -0.53 3.30
CA ARG A 111 12.39 0.79 2.87
C ARG A 111 12.77 1.01 1.42
N GLY A 112 11.86 1.50 0.60
CA GLY A 112 12.21 1.78 -0.79
C GLY A 112 11.09 2.33 -1.64
N MET A 113 11.44 2.67 -2.88
CA MET A 113 10.49 3.11 -3.88
C MET A 113 9.67 1.93 -4.41
N LEU A 114 8.39 2.17 -4.66
CA LEU A 114 7.49 1.20 -5.26
C LEU A 114 7.34 1.49 -6.75
N ALA A 115 7.67 0.54 -7.61
CA ALA A 115 7.39 0.66 -9.05
C ALA A 115 5.92 0.32 -9.32
N SER A 116 5.18 1.27 -9.90
CA SER A 116 3.79 1.09 -10.31
C SER A 116 3.72 0.95 -11.82
N VAL A 117 3.47 -0.27 -12.29
CA VAL A 117 3.34 -0.61 -13.71
C VAL A 117 1.88 -0.95 -14.07
N ASN A 118 1.54 -0.85 -15.36
CA ASN A 118 0.20 -1.16 -15.87
C ASN A 118 0.03 -2.61 -16.34
N HIS A 119 1.07 -3.44 -16.19
CA HIS A 119 1.10 -4.85 -16.58
C HIS A 119 1.87 -5.66 -15.54
N VAL A 120 1.78 -6.99 -15.62
CA VAL A 120 2.58 -7.87 -14.75
C VAL A 120 3.97 -8.02 -15.37
N VAL A 121 5.01 -7.54 -14.68
CA VAL A 121 6.42 -7.66 -15.12
C VAL A 121 6.93 -9.10 -15.06
N ARG A 122 7.69 -9.51 -16.08
CA ARG A 122 8.20 -10.87 -16.24
C ARG A 122 9.66 -10.86 -16.71
N GLY A 123 10.40 -11.94 -16.41
CA GLY A 123 11.75 -12.14 -16.93
C GLY A 123 12.69 -10.97 -16.61
N THR A 124 13.32 -10.43 -17.64
CA THR A 124 14.30 -9.33 -17.58
C THR A 124 13.69 -7.95 -17.31
N GLU A 125 12.36 -7.84 -17.25
CA GLU A 125 11.67 -6.59 -16.85
C GLU A 125 11.58 -6.44 -15.31
N ARG A 126 12.04 -7.44 -14.56
CA ARG A 126 12.09 -7.43 -13.09
C ARG A 126 13.35 -6.77 -12.58
#